data_AF-A0A5B1B134-F1
#
_entry.id   AF-A0A5B1B134-F1
#
_cell.length_a   1.000
_cell.length_b   1.000
_cell.length_c   1.000
_cell.angle_alpha   90.00
_cell.angle_beta   90.00
_cell.angle_gamma   90.00
#
_symmetry.space_group_name_H-M   'P 1'
#
loop_
_entity.id
_entity.type
_entity.pdbx_description
1 polymer ?
#
loop_
_entity_poly.entity_id
_entity_poly.type
_entity_poly.pdbx_seq_one_letter_code
_entity_poly.pdbx_strand_id
1 'polypeptide(L)' 'MVNKKLKKLLKQSKRSKTVYGISKALGISPQAGDYIVKRKNLAKDYQRLKKIADYMEVEITDIVDIKK' A
#
# COMPACT_ATOMS: atom_id res chain seq x y z
N MET A 1 12.18 4.08 5.74
CA MET A 1 11.07 4.02 6.72
C MET A 1 9.93 3.27 6.06
N VAL A 2 9.37 2.31 6.80
CA VAL A 2 8.17 1.55 6.44
C VAL A 2 6.95 2.45 6.51
N ASN A 3 6.01 2.30 5.58
CA ASN A 3 4.73 3.02 5.62
C ASN A 3 3.90 2.48 6.80
N LYS A 4 3.83 3.25 7.89
CA LYS A 4 3.14 2.82 9.12
C LYS A 4 1.64 2.75 8.92
N LYS A 5 1.06 3.64 8.10
CA LYS A 5 -0.38 3.68 7.84
C LYS A 5 -0.85 2.46 7.06
N LEU A 6 -0.20 2.15 5.94
CA LEU A 6 -0.53 0.97 5.13
C LEU A 6 -0.36 -0.34 5.93
N LYS A 7 0.68 -0.42 6.77
CA LYS A 7 0.88 -1.57 7.67
C LYS A 7 -0.25 -1.69 8.70
N LYS A 8 -0.79 -0.58 9.19
CA LYS A 8 -1.94 -0.58 10.13
C LYS A 8 -3.22 -1.03 9.42
N LEU A 9 -3.48 -0.53 8.22
CA LEU A 9 -4.64 -0.94 7.40
C LEU A 9 -4.63 -2.44 7.11
N LEU A 10 -3.46 -2.99 6.74
CA LEU A 10 -3.29 -4.44 6.54
C LEU A 10 -3.50 -5.29 7.80
N LYS A 11 -3.26 -4.72 9.00
CA LYS A 11 -3.60 -5.40 10.25
C LYS A 11 -5.10 -5.35 10.54
N GLN A 12 -5.74 -4.21 10.25
CA GLN A 12 -7.17 -3.99 10.46
C GLN A 12 -8.04 -4.84 9.52
N SER A 13 -7.55 -5.14 8.31
CA SER A 13 -8.26 -5.97 7.33
C SER A 13 -8.40 -7.46 7.72
N LYS A 14 -7.89 -7.91 8.88
CA LYS A 14 -8.01 -9.30 9.38
C LYS A 14 -7.73 -10.39 8.31
N ARG A 15 -6.74 -10.16 7.43
CA ARG A 15 -6.34 -11.01 6.29
C ARG A 15 -7.22 -10.99 5.04
N SER A 16 -8.33 -10.23 5.00
CA SER A 16 -9.10 -10.06 3.75
C SER A 16 -8.30 -9.32 2.68
N LYS A 17 -7.43 -8.39 3.10
CA LYS A 17 -6.49 -7.67 2.24
C LYS A 17 -5.05 -7.99 2.66
N THR A 18 -4.23 -8.43 1.71
CA THR A 18 -2.83 -8.85 1.95
C THR A 18 -1.85 -8.10 1.06
N VAL A 19 -0.56 -8.12 1.43
CA VAL A 19 0.53 -7.61 0.57
C VAL A 19 0.56 -8.34 -0.77
N TYR A 20 0.26 -9.65 -0.76
CA TYR A 20 0.13 -10.43 -1.99
C TYR A 20 -1.02 -9.93 -2.88
N GLY A 21 -2.18 -9.65 -2.30
CA GLY A 21 -3.31 -9.08 -3.04
C GLY A 21 -3.00 -7.69 -3.61
N ILE A 22 -2.29 -6.85 -2.86
CA ILE A 22 -1.75 -5.57 -3.37
C ILE A 22 -0.83 -5.81 -4.56
N SER A 23 0.08 -6.79 -4.45
CA SER A 23 1.02 -7.14 -5.53
C SER A 23 0.28 -7.57 -6.79
N LYS A 24 -0.77 -8.38 -6.63
CA LYS A 24 -1.64 -8.84 -7.73
C LYS A 24 -2.41 -7.69 -8.36
N ALA A 25 -3.01 -6.79 -7.56
CA ALA A 25 -3.72 -5.62 -8.05
C ALA A 25 -2.81 -4.65 -8.82
N LEU A 26 -1.53 -4.59 -8.44
CA LEU A 26 -0.52 -3.78 -9.11
C LEU A 26 0.11 -4.47 -10.32
N GLY A 27 -0.12 -5.78 -10.51
CA GLY A 27 0.51 -6.56 -11.59
C GLY A 27 2.02 -6.76 -11.38
N ILE A 28 2.48 -6.80 -10.14
CA ILE A 28 3.91 -6.90 -9.79
C ILE A 28 4.22 -8.17 -8.99
N SER A 29 5.50 -8.49 -8.86
CA SER A 29 5.94 -9.62 -8.04
C SER A 29 5.66 -9.40 -6.54
N PRO A 30 5.46 -10.47 -5.75
CA PRO A 30 5.24 -10.36 -4.31
C PRO A 30 6.35 -9.61 -3.56
N GLN A 31 7.60 -9.75 -4.02
CA GLN A 31 8.76 -9.05 -3.49
C GLN A 31 8.67 -7.54 -3.75
N ALA A 32 8.17 -7.14 -4.92
CA ALA A 32 7.94 -5.73 -5.25
C ALA A 32 6.78 -5.14 -4.43
N GLY A 33 5.73 -5.92 -4.13
CA GLY A 33 4.68 -5.47 -3.22
C GLY A 33 5.16 -5.30 -1.78
N ASP A 34 5.98 -6.24 -1.27
CA ASP A 34 6.61 -6.12 0.04
C ASP A 34 7.54 -4.89 0.11
N TYR A 35 8.27 -4.62 -0.97
CA TYR A 35 9.08 -3.42 -1.14
C TYR A 35 8.24 -2.13 -1.08
N ILE A 36 7.07 -2.10 -1.73
CA ILE A 36 6.14 -0.95 -1.72
C ILE A 36 5.63 -0.66 -0.31
N VAL A 37 5.27 -1.72 0.43
CA VAL A 37 4.79 -1.58 1.82
C VAL A 37 5.90 -1.09 2.75
N LYS A 38 7.15 -1.49 2.47
CA LYS A 38 8.32 -1.22 3.33
C LYS A 38 9.14 0.02 2.96
N ARG A 39 9.02 0.60 1.76
CA ARG A 39 9.84 1.77 1.33
C ARG A 39 9.04 3.06 1.13
N LYS A 40 9.79 4.15 1.19
CA LYS A 40 9.40 5.46 1.76
C LYS A 40 9.06 6.54 0.74
N ASN A 41 8.58 6.22 -0.47
CA ASN A 41 8.17 7.30 -1.37
C ASN A 41 7.13 6.87 -2.40
N LEU A 42 6.02 6.32 -1.89
CA LEU A 42 4.82 6.09 -2.70
C LEU A 42 4.26 7.39 -3.30
N ALA A 43 4.56 8.54 -2.69
CA ALA A 43 4.09 9.85 -3.14
C ALA A 43 4.52 10.22 -4.57
N LYS A 44 5.59 9.61 -5.11
CA LYS A 44 6.02 9.86 -6.49
C LYS A 44 5.21 9.07 -7.53
N ASP A 45 4.38 8.13 -7.11
CA ASP A 45 3.72 7.19 -8.02
C ASP A 45 2.21 7.12 -7.74
N TYR A 46 1.53 8.22 -8.08
CA TYR A 46 0.10 8.43 -7.83
C TYR A 46 -0.77 7.30 -8.41
N GLN A 47 -0.46 6.80 -9.61
CA GLN A 47 -1.20 5.68 -10.21
C GLN A 47 -1.13 4.41 -9.36
N ARG A 48 0.05 4.08 -8.82
CA ARG A 48 0.20 2.93 -7.92
C ARG A 48 -0.54 3.15 -6.61
N LEU A 49 -0.45 4.34 -6.04
CA LEU A 49 -1.19 4.70 -4.83
C LEU A 49 -2.69 4.54 -5.01
N LYS A 50 -3.23 5.03 -6.13
CA LYS A 50 -4.65 4.89 -6.46
C LYS A 50 -5.08 3.43 -6.53
N LYS A 51 -4.32 2.57 -7.23
CA LYS A 51 -4.62 1.13 -7.28
C LYS A 51 -4.58 0.45 -5.90
N ILE A 52 -3.67 0.86 -5.01
CA ILE A 52 -3.62 0.33 -3.64
C ILE A 52 -4.83 0.84 -2.84
N ALA A 53 -5.18 2.13 -2.98
CA ALA A 53 -6.34 2.74 -2.35
C ALA A 53 -7.63 2.05 -2.79
N ASP A 54 -7.83 1.87 -4.09
CA ASP A 54 -8.96 1.14 -4.68
C ASP A 54 -9.03 -0.30 -4.16
N TYR A 55 -7.90 -1.01 -4.14
CA TYR A 55 -7.85 -2.38 -3.62
C TYR A 55 -8.17 -2.45 -2.12
N MET A 56 -7.71 -1.47 -1.34
CA MET A 56 -7.92 -1.40 0.09
C MET A 56 -9.25 -0.78 0.48
N GLU A 57 -9.98 -0.19 -0.47
CA GLU A 57 -11.24 0.55 -0.27
C GLU A 57 -11.07 1.71 0.72
N VAL A 58 -9.98 2.47 0.57
CA VAL A 58 -9.61 3.62 1.41
C VAL A 58 -9.16 4.80 0.56
N GLU A 59 -9.00 5.97 1.16
CA GLU A 59 -8.46 7.14 0.46
C GLU A 59 -6.93 7.07 0.33
N ILE A 60 -6.38 7.70 -0.71
CA ILE A 60 -4.93 7.79 -0.91
C ILE A 60 -4.25 8.48 0.29
N THR A 61 -4.91 9.45 0.91
CA THR A 61 -4.44 10.16 2.12
C THR A 61 -4.27 9.24 3.34
N ASP A 62 -5.03 8.15 3.40
CA ASP A 62 -4.92 7.15 4.45
C ASP A 62 -3.71 6.25 4.24
N ILE A 63 -3.18 6.17 3.02
CA ILE A 63 -1.98 5.41 2.69
C ILE A 63 -0.74 6.29 2.71
N VAL A 64 -0.80 7.51 2.18
CA VAL A 64 0.38 8.38 2.07
C VAL A 64 0.77 8.91 3.44
N ASP A 65 1.97 8.54 3.86
CA ASP A 65 2.63 9.11 5.03
C ASP A 65 3.36 10.39 4.56
N ILE A 66 2.59 11.47 4.35
CA ILE A 66 3.18 12.78 4.07
C ILE A 66 3.89 13.18 5.37
N LYS A 67 5.22 13.02 5.39
CA LYS A 67 6.03 13.71 6.38
C LYS A 67 5.88 15.19 6.10
N LYS A 68 5.13 15.88 6.97
CA LYS A 68 5.27 17.31 7.17
C LYS A 68 6.70 17.61 7.60
#